data_AF-A0A7D7L9X8-F1
#
_entry.id   AF-A0A7D7L9X8-F1
#
_cell.length_a   1.000
_cell.length_b   1.000
_cell.length_c   1.000
_cell.angle_alpha   90.00
_cell.angle_beta   90.00
_cell.angle_gamma   90.00
#
_symmetry.space_group_name_H-M   'P 1'
#
loop_
_entity.id
_entity.type
_entity.pdbx_description
1 polymer ?
#
loop_
_entity_poly.entity_id
_entity_poly.type
_entity_poly.pdbx_seq_one_letter_code
_entity_poly.pdbx_strand_id
1 'polypeptide(L)' 'MTSPRNNIGFSTRGGFQSEAERDEQMTRDSHQDIAWVRAGRERSGTQANLDRRVKLQT' A
#
# COMPACT_ATOMS: atom_id res chain seq x y z
N MET A 1 4.10 28.73 -7.95
CA MET A 1 3.95 27.64 -6.97
C MET A 1 5.02 26.59 -7.28
N THR A 2 6.19 26.63 -6.63
CA THR A 2 7.43 25.99 -7.15
C THR A 2 8.04 24.92 -6.23
N SER A 3 7.30 24.33 -5.29
CA SER A 3 7.73 23.10 -4.61
C SER A 3 6.58 22.37 -3.89
N PRO A 4 6.57 21.03 -3.86
CA PRO A 4 5.62 20.26 -3.05
C PRO A 4 5.87 20.52 -1.56
N ARG A 5 4.84 20.96 -0.84
CA ARG A 5 4.96 21.55 0.51
C ARG A 5 5.10 20.56 1.68
N ASN A 6 5.28 19.25 1.48
CA ASN A 6 5.28 18.29 2.61
C ASN A 6 6.06 16.96 2.46
N ASN A 7 7.12 16.89 1.65
CA ASN A 7 7.89 15.63 1.50
C ASN A 7 9.37 15.79 1.88
N ILE A 8 9.72 16.71 2.78
CA ILE A 8 11.12 16.95 3.16
C ILE A 8 11.66 15.73 3.91
N GLY A 9 12.62 15.01 3.30
CA GLY A 9 13.40 13.95 3.95
C GLY A 9 12.98 12.51 3.66
N PHE A 10 11.89 12.27 2.94
CA PHE A 10 11.48 10.91 2.56
C PHE A 10 12.10 10.52 1.21
N SER A 11 12.74 9.35 1.16
CA SER A 11 13.17 8.76 -0.11
C SER A 11 11.93 8.46 -0.96
N THR A 12 11.82 9.12 -2.10
CA THR A 12 10.78 8.83 -3.08
C THR A 12 11.23 7.69 -3.98
N ARG A 13 10.28 6.82 -4.35
CA ARG A 13 10.52 5.72 -5.30
C ARG A 13 9.57 5.88 -6.48
N GLY A 14 10.12 5.87 -7.70
CA GLY A 14 9.39 5.98 -8.97
C GLY A 14 9.91 4.98 -10.00
N GLY A 15 9.58 5.18 -11.28
CA GLY A 15 10.04 4.31 -12.38
C GLY A 15 9.13 3.12 -12.71
N PHE A 16 7.94 3.05 -12.10
CA PHE A 16 6.95 2.02 -12.38
C PHE A 16 6.44 2.10 -13.81
N GLN A 17 6.33 0.94 -14.47
CA GLN A 17 5.82 0.79 -15.84
C GLN A 17 4.29 0.72 -15.88
N SER A 18 3.64 0.50 -14.74
CA SER A 18 2.18 0.45 -14.63
C SER A 18 1.68 0.91 -13.25
N GLU A 19 0.40 1.24 -13.18
CA GLU A 19 -0.26 1.57 -11.91
C GLU A 19 -0.31 0.35 -10.97
N ALA A 20 -0.55 -0.84 -11.52
CA ALA A 20 -0.57 -2.08 -10.75
C ALA A 20 0.77 -2.34 -10.07
N GLU A 21 1.88 -2.16 -10.79
CA GLU A 21 3.24 -2.33 -10.23
C GLU A 21 3.52 -1.35 -9.09
N ARG A 22 3.13 -0.08 -9.29
CA ARG A 22 3.24 0.98 -8.28
C ARG A 22 2.46 0.63 -7.02
N ASP A 23 1.21 0.20 -7.18
CA ASP A 23 0.30 -0.11 -6.07
C ASP A 23 0.76 -1.37 -5.31
N GLU A 24 1.23 -2.40 -6.03
CA GLU A 24 1.81 -3.60 -5.41
C GLU A 24 3.05 -3.27 -4.58
N GLN A 25 3.94 -2.43 -5.11
CA GLN A 25 5.14 -2.01 -4.40
C GLN A 25 4.79 -1.15 -3.17
N MET A 26 3.90 -0.16 -3.30
CA MET A 26 3.44 0.66 -2.16
C MET A 26 2.78 -0.20 -1.08
N THR A 27 1.98 -1.19 -1.48
CA THR A 27 1.34 -2.13 -0.55
C THR A 27 2.35 -3.04 0.14
N ARG A 28 3.40 -3.48 -0.57
CA ARG A 28 4.47 -4.32 -0.03
C ARG A 28 5.36 -3.55 0.95
N ASP A 29 5.73 -2.32 0.61
CA ASP A 29 6.66 -1.48 1.37
C ASP A 29 5.98 -0.82 2.61
N SER A 30 4.65 -0.86 2.69
CA SER A 30 3.89 -0.39 3.86
C SER A 30 3.88 -1.45 4.96
N HIS A 31 4.59 -1.18 6.06
CA HIS A 31 4.72 -2.08 7.21
C HIS A 31 3.77 -1.74 8.37
N GLN A 32 3.11 -0.58 8.31
CA GLN A 32 2.04 -0.18 9.22
C GLN A 32 0.75 0.02 8.42
N ASP A 33 -0.35 -0.52 8.95
CA ASP A 33 -1.66 -0.44 8.31
C ASP A 33 -2.65 0.34 9.16
N ILE A 34 -3.43 1.18 8.49
CA ILE A 34 -4.81 1.49 8.87
C ILE A 34 -5.70 0.64 7.95
N ALA A 35 -5.80 -0.66 8.25
CA ALA A 35 -6.60 -1.59 7.47
C ALA A 35 -7.92 -1.83 8.18
N TRP A 36 -9.00 -1.27 7.65
CA TRP A 36 -10.35 -1.54 8.11
C TRP A 36 -11.17 -2.13 6.96
N VAL A 37 -11.71 -3.32 7.19
CA VAL A 37 -12.69 -3.94 6.30
C VAL A 37 -14.07 -3.64 6.87
N ARG A 38 -14.89 -2.91 6.12
CA ARG A 38 -16.29 -2.69 6.48
C ARG A 38 -17.03 -4.02 6.47
N ALA A 39 -17.91 -4.24 7.44
CA ALA A 39 -18.77 -5.44 7.47
C ALA A 39 -19.52 -5.62 6.14
N GLY A 40 -19.48 -6.83 5.59
CA GLY A 40 -20.04 -7.18 4.28
C GLY A 40 -19.13 -6.88 3.07
N ARG A 41 -17.87 -6.47 3.29
CA ARG A 41 -16.86 -6.19 2.25
C ARG A 41 -15.61 -7.06 2.39
N GLU A 42 -15.79 -8.30 2.80
CA GLU A 42 -14.73 -9.31 2.97
C GLU A 42 -14.11 -9.74 1.63
N ARG A 43 -14.70 -9.35 0.49
CA ARG A 43 -14.10 -9.56 -0.85
C ARG A 43 -13.31 -8.35 -1.36
N SER A 44 -12.97 -7.41 -0.49
CA SER A 44 -12.20 -6.22 -0.85
C SER A 44 -10.72 -6.51 -1.03
N GLY A 45 -10.01 -5.63 -1.75
CA GLY A 45 -8.55 -5.67 -1.86
C GLY A 45 -7.87 -5.58 -0.49
N THR A 46 -8.44 -4.84 0.46
CA THR A 46 -7.95 -4.76 1.85
C THR A 46 -8.00 -6.12 2.54
N GLN A 47 -9.10 -6.87 2.43
CA GLN A 47 -9.17 -8.23 3.00
C GLN A 47 -8.13 -9.16 2.35
N ALA A 48 -8.01 -9.14 1.01
CA ALA A 48 -7.00 -9.94 0.31
C ALA A 48 -5.56 -9.61 0.74
N ASN A 49 -5.27 -8.32 0.98
CA ASN A 49 -3.97 -7.87 1.49
C ASN A 49 -3.70 -8.38 2.91
N LEU A 50 -4.71 -8.35 3.79
CA LEU A 50 -4.62 -8.90 5.15
C LEU A 50 -4.37 -10.42 5.11
N ASP A 51 -5.14 -11.16 4.31
CA ASP A 51 -5.02 -12.61 4.16
C ASP A 51 -3.62 -13.02 3.66
N ARG A 52 -3.07 -12.27 2.70
CA ARG A 52 -1.70 -12.50 2.18
C ARG A 52 -0.65 -12.36 3.28
N ARG A 53 -0.82 -11.44 4.22
CA ARG A 53 0.14 -11.22 5.32
C ARG A 53 0.08 -12.32 6.37
N VAL A 54 -1.12 -12.80 6.72
CA VAL A 54 -1.27 -13.96 7.62
C VAL A 54 -0.49 -15.17 7.08
N LYS A 55 -0.58 -15.42 5.77
CA LYS A 55 0.15 -16.50 5.10
C LYS A 55 1.67 -16.33 5.10
N LEU A 56 2.18 -15.10 5.12
CA LEU A 56 3.62 -14.82 5.14
C LEU A 56 4.24 -14.93 6.55
N GLN A 57 3.43 -14.98 7.60
CA GLN A 57 3.88 -15.10 8.99
C GLN A 57 3.89 -16.55 9.51
N THR A 58 3.42 -17.51 8.71
CA THR A 58 3.41 -18.95 9.03
C THR A 58 4.56 -19.65 8.31
#